data_AF-A0A5U6MID9-F1
#
_entry.id   AF-A0A5U6MID9-F1
#
_cell.length_a   1.000
_cell.length_b   1.000
_cell.length_c   1.000
_cell.angle_alpha   90.00
_cell.angle_beta   90.00
_cell.angle_gamma   90.00
#
_symmetry.space_group_name_H-M   'P 1'
#
loop_
_entity.id
_entity.type
_entity.pdbx_description
1 polymer ?
#
loop_
_entity_poly.entity_id
_entity_poly.type
_entity_poly.pdbx_seq_one_letter_code
_entity_poly.pdbx_strand_id
1 'polypeptide(L)'
;VWMRLATPLGSYWASPALGSRLHELPRKDTEEVRALAEQYAWQALKPIIDDGRAQAIQVTAVRKRKGWIDLSIRATLASGEVATFEHPVKVV
;
A
#
# COMPACT_ATOMS: atom_id res chain seq x y z
N VAL A 1 6.16 -3.60 -6.77
CA VAL A 1 5.45 -2.74 -5.78
C VAL A 1 4.06 -2.35 -6.29
N TRP A 2 3.93 -1.63 -7.41
CA TRP A 2 2.66 -1.11 -7.92
C TRP A 2 1.53 -2.15 -8.11
N MET A 3 1.84 -3.33 -8.68
CA MET A 3 0.84 -4.37 -8.97
C MET A 3 0.11 -4.86 -7.70
N ARG A 4 0.78 -4.94 -6.55
CA ARG A 4 0.17 -5.41 -5.29
C ARG A 4 -0.75 -4.37 -4.63
N LEU A 5 -0.53 -3.08 -4.91
CA LEU A 5 -1.37 -2.01 -4.36
C LEU A 5 -2.62 -1.80 -5.21
N ALA A 6 -2.48 -1.83 -6.54
CA ALA A 6 -3.57 -1.58 -7.49
C ALA A 6 -4.53 -2.76 -7.67
N THR A 7 -4.07 -4.01 -7.49
CA THR A 7 -4.91 -5.20 -7.63
C THR A 7 -5.74 -5.43 -6.36
N PRO A 8 -7.07 -5.58 -6.45
CA PRO A 8 -7.89 -6.00 -5.31
C PRO A 8 -7.44 -7.36 -4.78
N LEU A 9 -7.30 -7.51 -3.47
CA LEU A 9 -6.99 -8.81 -2.87
C LEU A 9 -8.02 -9.88 -3.33
N GLY A 10 -7.54 -11.06 -3.73
CA GLY A 10 -8.38 -12.15 -4.20
C GLY A 10 -8.80 -12.10 -5.68
N SER A 11 -8.51 -11.00 -6.40
CA SER A 11 -8.89 -10.83 -7.82
C SER A 11 -7.90 -11.43 -8.82
N TYR A 12 -6.67 -11.74 -8.38
CA TYR A 12 -5.64 -12.30 -9.25
C TYR A 12 -5.67 -13.83 -9.24
N TRP A 13 -6.12 -14.42 -10.35
CA TRP A 13 -6.36 -15.86 -10.50
C TRP A 13 -5.13 -16.75 -10.24
N ALA A 14 -3.92 -16.26 -10.51
CA ALA A 14 -2.69 -17.04 -10.29
C ALA A 14 -2.14 -16.95 -8.85
N SER A 15 -2.64 -16.00 -8.03
CA SER A 15 -2.28 -15.89 -6.62
C SER A 15 -3.35 -15.10 -5.87
N PRO A 16 -4.31 -15.77 -5.19
CA PRO A 16 -5.40 -15.11 -4.48
C PRO A 16 -4.93 -14.20 -3.34
N ALA A 17 -3.74 -14.46 -2.80
CA ALA A 17 -3.10 -13.62 -1.78
C ALA A 17 -2.48 -12.33 -2.36
N LEU A 18 -2.50 -12.16 -3.68
CA LEU A 18 -1.96 -10.98 -4.35
C LEU A 18 -3.01 -9.87 -4.41
N GLY A 19 -2.64 -8.71 -3.86
CA GLY A 19 -3.45 -7.50 -3.93
C GLY A 19 -3.55 -6.79 -2.58
N SER A 20 -4.35 -5.73 -2.54
CA SER A 20 -4.60 -4.92 -1.35
C SER A 20 -6.09 -4.84 -1.03
N ARG A 21 -6.39 -4.66 0.26
CA ARG A 21 -7.75 -4.37 0.76
C ARG A 21 -8.08 -2.87 0.70
N LEU A 22 -7.29 -2.07 -0.02
CA LEU A 22 -7.53 -0.63 -0.18
C LEU A 22 -8.89 -0.34 -0.83
N HIS A 23 -9.41 -1.28 -1.63
CA HIS A 23 -10.73 -1.19 -2.24
C HIS A 23 -11.90 -1.34 -1.24
N GLU A 24 -11.65 -1.90 -0.05
CA GLU A 24 -12.62 -2.08 1.04
C GLU A 24 -12.68 -0.85 1.97
N LEU A 25 -11.81 0.13 1.78
CA LEU A 25 -11.78 1.31 2.64
C LEU A 25 -13.10 2.08 2.58
N PRO A 26 -13.61 2.57 3.73
CA PRO A 26 -14.76 3.47 3.74
C PRO A 26 -14.52 4.69 2.84
N ARG A 27 -15.58 5.13 2.14
CA ARG A 27 -15.54 6.36 1.32
C ARG A 27 -15.64 7.62 2.19
N LYS A 28 -14.70 7.78 3.12
CA LYS A 28 -14.52 8.95 3.99
C LYS A 28 -13.04 9.19 4.26
N ASP A 29 -12.64 10.46 4.30
CA ASP A 29 -11.28 10.88 4.66
C ASP A 29 -11.19 11.17 6.16
N THR A 30 -11.09 10.13 6.99
CA THR A 30 -10.86 10.22 8.45
C THR A 30 -9.47 9.70 8.82
N GLU A 31 -8.98 10.08 10.00
CA GLU A 31 -7.70 9.59 10.52
C GLU A 31 -7.67 8.06 10.68
N GLU A 32 -8.79 7.47 11.13
CA GLU A 32 -8.96 6.01 11.21
C GLU A 32 -8.84 5.33 9.84
N VAL A 33 -9.50 5.88 8.80
CA VAL A 33 -9.43 5.32 7.43
C VAL A 33 -8.02 5.42 6.86
N ARG A 34 -7.27 6.48 7.21
CA ARG A 34 -5.86 6.62 6.83
C ARG A 34 -4.97 5.58 7.52
N ALA A 35 -5.14 5.37 8.82
CA ALA A 35 -4.42 4.33 9.54
C ALA A 35 -4.73 2.93 8.96
N LEU A 36 -5.99 2.66 8.61
CA LEU A 36 -6.37 1.44 7.89
C LEU A 36 -5.70 1.34 6.51
N ALA A 37 -5.63 2.43 5.76
CA ALA A 37 -4.99 2.46 4.44
C ALA A 37 -3.49 2.13 4.55
N GLU A 38 -2.79 2.69 5.54
CA GLU A 38 -1.40 2.35 5.83
C GLU A 38 -1.26 0.86 6.16
N GLN A 39 -2.10 0.35 7.06
CA GLN A 39 -2.07 -1.05 7.48
C GLN A 39 -2.30 -2.02 6.31
N TYR A 40 -3.32 -1.76 5.49
CA TYR A 40 -3.66 -2.60 4.34
C TYR A 40 -2.58 -2.55 3.25
N ALA A 41 -1.99 -1.38 3.00
CA ALA A 41 -0.88 -1.26 2.08
C ALA A 41 0.36 -1.99 2.61
N TRP A 42 0.68 -1.88 3.90
CA TRP A 42 1.79 -2.59 4.51
C TRP A 42 1.61 -4.11 4.41
N GLN A 43 0.42 -4.63 4.72
CA GLN A 43 0.10 -6.06 4.60
C GLN A 43 0.25 -6.57 3.16
N ALA A 44 -0.21 -5.81 2.17
CA ALA A 44 -0.08 -6.17 0.76
C ALA A 44 1.38 -6.24 0.29
N LEU A 45 2.25 -5.42 0.90
CA LEU A 45 3.67 -5.33 0.58
C LEU A 45 4.55 -6.27 1.41
N LYS A 46 4.07 -6.81 2.53
CA LYS A 46 4.80 -7.72 3.41
C LYS A 46 5.50 -8.87 2.66
N PRO A 47 4.89 -9.53 1.65
CA PRO A 47 5.58 -10.60 0.95
C PRO A 47 6.82 -10.17 0.18
N ILE A 48 6.99 -8.87 -0.14
CA ILE A 48 8.23 -8.36 -0.75
C ILE A 48 9.40 -8.41 0.25
N ILE A 49 9.10 -8.24 1.54
CA ILE A 49 10.05 -8.42 2.63
C ILE A 49 10.32 -9.91 2.84
N ASP A 50 9.26 -10.73 2.88
CA ASP A 50 9.37 -12.17 3.06
C ASP A 50 10.16 -12.85 1.92
N ASP A 51 10.05 -12.34 0.69
CA ASP A 51 10.83 -12.77 -0.49
C ASP A 51 12.30 -12.28 -0.46
N GLY A 52 12.71 -11.50 0.55
CA GLY A 52 14.06 -10.96 0.69
C GLY A 52 14.42 -9.82 -0.27
N ARG A 53 13.46 -9.30 -1.03
CA ARG A 53 13.69 -8.24 -2.03
C ARG A 53 13.82 -6.85 -1.40
N ALA A 54 13.16 -6.66 -0.26
CA ALA A 54 13.27 -5.46 0.56
C ALA A 54 13.60 -5.84 2.01
N GLN A 55 14.43 -5.05 2.67
CA GLN A 55 14.74 -5.21 4.10
C GLN A 55 13.68 -4.58 4.98
N ALA A 56 13.12 -3.45 4.53
CA ALA A 56 12.11 -2.71 5.27
C ALA A 56 11.17 -1.98 4.30
N ILE A 57 9.91 -1.86 4.71
CA ILE A 57 8.91 -1.07 4.00
C ILE A 57 8.16 -0.22 5.02
N GLN A 58 8.18 1.08 4.83
CA GLN A 58 7.40 2.06 5.57
C GLN A 58 6.31 2.62 4.67
N VAL A 59 5.09 2.71 5.20
CA VAL A 59 3.95 3.31 4.52
C VAL A 59 3.43 4.45 5.38
N THR A 60 3.19 5.60 4.76
CA THR A 60 2.64 6.79 5.42
C THR A 60 1.54 7.38 4.56
N ALA A 61 0.37 7.61 5.16
CA ALA A 61 -0.73 8.29 4.52
C ALA A 61 -0.54 9.80 4.63
N VAL A 62 -0.47 10.47 3.49
CA VAL A 62 -0.32 11.91 3.38
C VAL A 62 -1.58 12.50 2.77
N ARG A 63 -2.02 13.64 3.33
CA ARG A 63 -3.14 14.39 2.79
C ARG A 63 -2.63 15.49 1.86
N LYS A 64 -2.50 15.20 0.56
CA LYS A 64 -2.13 16.23 -0.43
C LYS A 64 -3.36 16.89 -1.06
N ARG A 65 -4.47 16.16 -1.22
CA ARG A 65 -5.69 16.63 -1.89
C ARG A 65 -6.96 16.10 -1.23
N LYS A 66 -8.04 16.88 -1.31
CA LYS A 66 -9.36 16.49 -0.79
C LYS A 66 -9.91 15.32 -1.60
N GLY A 67 -10.47 14.32 -0.91
CA GLY A 67 -11.09 13.15 -1.54
C GLY A 67 -10.14 12.00 -1.90
N TRP A 68 -8.86 12.14 -1.56
CA TRP A 68 -7.85 11.11 -1.77
C TRP A 68 -6.97 10.97 -0.54
N ILE A 69 -6.45 9.76 -0.36
CA ILE A 69 -5.37 9.44 0.57
C ILE A 69 -4.15 9.11 -0.30
N ASP A 70 -3.09 9.93 -0.23
CA ASP A 70 -1.87 9.68 -0.97
C ASP A 70 -0.91 8.89 -0.07
N LEU A 71 -0.72 7.60 -0.36
CA LEU A 71 0.21 6.75 0.37
C LEU A 71 1.63 6.98 -0.13
N SER A 72 2.54 7.38 0.75
CA SER A 72 3.98 7.40 0.52
C SER A 72 4.56 6.09 1.04
N ILE A 73 5.13 5.29 0.14
CA ILE A 73 5.76 4.02 0.45
C ILE A 73 7.26 4.18 0.28
N ARG A 74 8.02 3.98 1.34
CA ARG A 74 9.48 3.93 1.32
C ARG A 74 9.94 2.50 1.54
N ALA A 75 10.62 1.93 0.55
CA ALA A 75 11.16 0.58 0.61
C ALA A 75 12.69 0.63 0.60
N THR A 76 13.32 0.04 1.61
CA THR A 76 14.76 -0.20 1.63
C THR A 76 15.02 -1.54 0.94
N LEU A 77 15.68 -1.51 -0.21
CA LEU A 77 16.01 -2.69 -0.99
C LEU A 77 17.14 -3.50 -0.31
N ALA A 78 17.30 -4.76 -0.71
CA ALA A 78 18.38 -5.62 -0.22
C ALA A 78 19.79 -5.03 -0.49
N SER A 79 19.94 -4.20 -1.53
CA SER A 79 21.17 -3.48 -1.86
C SER A 79 21.48 -2.31 -0.92
N GLY A 80 20.56 -1.94 -0.02
CA GLY A 80 20.64 -0.74 0.81
C GLY A 80 20.10 0.53 0.15
N GLU A 81 19.72 0.47 -1.13
CA GLU A 81 19.08 1.58 -1.83
C GLU A 81 17.66 1.81 -1.30
N VAL A 82 17.26 3.08 -1.17
CA VAL A 82 15.93 3.46 -0.72
C VAL A 82 15.10 3.91 -1.92
N ALA A 83 14.09 3.12 -2.26
CA ALA A 83 13.11 3.44 -3.29
C ALA A 83 11.85 4.05 -2.65
N THR A 84 11.40 5.19 -3.16
CA THR A 84 10.16 5.84 -2.72
C THR A 84 9.10 5.77 -3.82
N PHE A 85 7.89 5.38 -3.45
CA PHE A 85 6.73 5.25 -4.33
C PHE A 85 5.56 6.02 -3.75
N GLU A 86 4.74 6.61 -4.62
CA GLU A 86 3.47 7.22 -4.22
C GLU A 86 2.30 6.44 -4.81
N HIS A 87 1.27 6.21 -4.00
CA HIS A 87 0.06 5.52 -4.43
C HIS A 87 -1.20 6.25 -3.94
N PRO A 88 -1.95 6.89 -4.85
CA PRO A 88 -3.17 7.59 -4.48
C PRO A 88 -4.37 6.64 -4.40
N VAL A 89 -5.16 6.78 -3.32
CA VAL A 89 -6.37 6.01 -3.06
C VAL A 89 -7.57 6.94 -2.97
N LYS A 90 -8.60 6.68 -3.77
CA LYS A 90 -9.82 7.52 -3.80
C LYS A 90 -10.75 7.16 -2.64
N VAL A 91 -11.13 8.15 -1.83
CA VAL A 91 -12.00 7.96 -0.65
C VAL A 91 -13.28 8.79 -0.69
N VAL A 92 -13.57 9.54 -1.77
CA VAL A 92 -14.81 10.33 -1.92
C VAL A 92 -15.37 10.20 -3.32
#